data_AF-A0A957P2X1-F1
#
_entry.id   AF-A0A957P2X1-F1
#
_cell.length_a   1.000
_cell.length_b   1.000
_cell.length_c   1.000
_cell.angle_alpha   90.00
_cell.angle_beta   90.00
_cell.angle_gamma   90.00
#
_symmetry.space_group_name_H-M   'P 1'
#
loop_
_entity.id
_entity.type
_entity.pdbx_description
1 polymer ?
#
loop_
_entity_poly.entity_id
_entity_poly.type
_entity_poly.pdbx_seq_one_letter_code
_entity_poly.pdbx_strand_id
1 'polypeptide(L)' 'DVHIRWLRERIEPDPSDPIYLRTIRGVGYRLTLEHEQDMEEGGT' A
#
# COMPACT_ATOMS: atom_id res chain seq x y z
N ASP A 1 -10.36 11.22 -1.04
CA ASP A 1 -11.03 10.51 -2.16
C ASP A 1 -11.77 9.30 -1.61
N VAL A 2 -13.08 9.21 -1.82
CA VAL A 2 -13.93 8.12 -1.29
C VAL A 2 -13.72 6.81 -2.06
N HIS A 3 -13.46 6.90 -3.36
CA HIS A 3 -13.29 5.74 -4.22
C HIS A 3 -11.99 4.99 -3.90
N ILE A 4 -10.90 5.72 -3.64
CA ILE A 4 -9.63 5.12 -3.20
C ILE A 4 -9.77 4.41 -1.85
N ARG A 5 -10.56 4.97 -0.91
CA ARG A 5 -10.84 4.30 0.36
C ARG A 5 -11.57 2.98 0.13
N TRP A 6 -12.64 2.99 -0.66
CA TRP A 6 -13.40 1.78 -0.97
C TRP A 6 -12.61 0.73 -1.74
N LEU A 7 -11.64 1.16 -2.56
CA LEU A 7 -10.73 0.25 -3.25
C LEU A 7 -9.78 -0.40 -2.24
N ARG A 8 -9.15 0.39 -1.35
CA ARG A 8 -8.27 -0.14 -0.30
C ARG A 8 -8.99 -1.11 0.65
N GLU A 9 -10.22 -0.78 1.06
CA GLU A 9 -11.08 -1.67 1.86
C GLU A 9 -11.33 -3.05 1.23
N ARG A 10 -11.19 -3.17 -0.10
CA ARG A 10 -11.44 -4.43 -0.82
C ARG A 10 -10.17 -5.22 -1.12
N ILE A 11 -9.04 -4.54 -1.34
CA ILE A 11 -7.82 -5.17 -1.85
C ILE A 11 -6.72 -5.25 -0.80
N GLU A 12 -6.71 -4.36 0.19
CA GLU A 12 -5.67 -4.31 1.22
C GLU A 12 -6.06 -5.20 2.40
N PRO A 13 -5.09 -5.85 3.05
CA PRO A 13 -5.33 -6.52 4.33
C PRO A 13 -5.65 -5.51 5.45
N ASP A 14 -4.97 -4.35 5.46
CA ASP A 14 -5.30 -3.19 6.29
C ASP A 14 -5.39 -1.91 5.42
N PRO A 15 -6.57 -1.29 5.27
CA PRO A 15 -6.73 -0.08 4.48
C PRO A 15 -5.96 1.14 5.01
N SER A 16 -5.58 1.10 6.29
CA SER A 16 -4.81 2.15 6.99
C SER A 16 -3.31 2.05 6.69
N ASP A 17 -2.83 0.85 6.36
CA ASP A 17 -1.45 0.57 5.93
C ASP A 17 -1.43 -0.08 4.53
N PRO A 18 -1.67 0.70 3.47
CA PRO A 18 -1.85 0.16 2.12
C PRO A 18 -0.54 -0.34 1.51
N ILE A 19 -0.48 -1.64 1.22
CA ILE A 19 0.67 -2.31 0.61
C ILE A 19 0.56 -2.34 -0.92
N TYR A 20 -0.65 -2.44 -1.46
CA TYR A 20 -0.86 -2.58 -2.90
C TYR A 20 -1.07 -1.23 -3.59
N LEU A 21 -1.87 -0.33 -3.02
CA LEU A 21 -2.22 0.96 -3.61
C LEU A 21 -1.64 2.13 -2.80
N ARG A 22 -0.38 2.49 -3.08
CA ARG A 22 0.34 3.55 -2.37
C ARG A 22 0.05 4.93 -2.95
N THR A 23 -0.13 5.93 -2.08
CA THR A 23 -0.25 7.34 -2.48
C THR A 23 1.14 7.93 -2.68
N ILE A 24 1.42 8.43 -3.87
CA ILE A 24 2.63 9.21 -4.17
C ILE A 24 2.24 10.69 -4.20
N ARG A 25 2.66 11.43 -3.17
CA ARG A 25 2.29 12.84 -3.00
C ARG A 25 2.75 13.68 -4.20
N GLY A 26 1.86 14.51 -4.71
CA GLY A 26 2.12 15.36 -5.89
C GLY A 26 2.06 14.63 -7.24
N VAL A 27 1.81 13.32 -7.26
CA VAL A 27 1.75 12.51 -8.49
C VAL A 27 0.42 11.78 -8.62
N GLY A 28 0.00 11.04 -7.59
CA GLY A 28 -1.21 10.23 -7.63
C GLY A 28 -1.05 8.92 -6.86
N TYR A 29 -1.40 7.80 -7.50
CA TYR A 29 -1.39 6.47 -6.90
C TYR A 29 -0.54 5.49 -7.70
N ARG A 30 0.16 4.59 -7.00
CA ARG A 30 0.92 3.49 -7.60
C ARG A 30 0.36 2.16 -7.11
N LEU A 31 0.08 1.28 -8.06
CA LEU A 31 -0.27 -0.12 -7.78
C LEU A 31 1.02 -0.96 -7.78
N THR A 32 1.21 -1.75 -6.74
CA THR A 32 2.31 -2.70 -6.58
C THR A 32 1.70 -4.05 -6.20
N LEU A 33 2.11 -5.13 -6.85
CA LEU A 33 1.61 -6.48 -6.59
C LEU A 33 2.51 -7.29 -5.65
N GLU A 34 3.68 -6.75 -5.33
CA GLU A 34 4.71 -7.38 -4.51
C GLU A 34 4.55 -6.92 -3.06
N HIS A 35 4.27 -7.87 -2.17
CA HIS A 35 4.36 -7.68 -0.73
C HIS A 35 5.78 -8.07 -0.28
N GLU A 36 6.76 -7.30 -0.73
CA GLU A 36 8.07 -7.33 -0.10
C GLU A 36 8.02 -6.31 1.04
N GLN A 37 7.40 -6.70 2.16
CA GLN A 37 7.63 -6.02 3.43
C GLN A 37 9.00 -6.48 3.90
N ASP A 38 10.00 -5.65 3.62
CA ASP A 38 11.21 -5.48 4.42
C ASP A 38 11.72 -6.76 5.09
N MET A 39 12.34 -7.64 4.28
CA MET A 39 13.39 -8.53 4.80
C MET A 39 14.67 -7.72 5.06
N GLU A 40 14.55 -6.64 5.84
CA GLU A 40 15.67 -5.89 6.41
C GLU A 40 15.33 -5.46 7.85
N GLU A 41 15.14 -6.43 8.74
CA GLU A 41 15.54 -6.25 10.14
C GLU A 41 16.46 -7.40 10.57
N GLY A 42 17.74 -7.08 10.80
CA GLY A 42 18.51 -7.66 11.90
C GLY A 42 19.29 -8.96 11.66
N GLY A 43 20.10 -9.03 10.61
CA GLY A 43 21.29 -9.88 10.60
C GLY A 43 22.48 -9.15 11.25
N THR A 44 22.70 -9.39 12.55
CA THR A 44 23.75 -8.87 13.48
C THR A 44 23.32 -7.70 14.37
#